data_AF-A0A0M3J7G5-F1
#
_entry.id   AF-A0A0M3J7G5-F1
#
_cell.length_a   1.000
_cell.length_b   1.000
_cell.length_c   1.000
_cell.angle_alpha   90.00
_cell.angle_beta   90.00
_cell.angle_gamma   90.00
#
_symmetry.space_group_name_H-M   'P 1'
#
loop_
_entity.id
_entity.type
_entity.pdbx_description
1 polymer ?
#
loop_
_entity_poly.entity_id
_entity_poly.type
_entity_poly.pdbx_seq_one_letter_code
_entity_poly.pdbx_strand_id
1 'polypeptide(L)'
;LNDNLPVQIGFTVIFEKMNSVEMPKHFAYHTPLAQMAIQSLLYKPVIFTAEREKSTTEISSDQKVASLSFPCDLQLITCRPLRRNMITDRLLILHRPGMDCNGNENVTCSFGDFTRAVKNYLRRIGATKLQQTTLNGVDKIGDSINVNSVRIEIEPMDFLSFIVTIA
;
A
#
# COMPACT_ATOMS: atom_id res chain seq x y z
N LEU A 1 30.93 -1.65 23.72
CA LEU A 1 29.73 -2.07 24.49
C LEU A 1 29.24 -0.99 25.47
N ASN A 2 29.86 0.19 25.56
CA ASN A 2 29.46 1.26 26.48
C ASN A 2 28.63 2.39 25.83
N ASP A 3 28.21 2.23 24.58
CA ASP A 3 27.42 3.23 23.83
C ASP A 3 25.95 2.78 23.64
N ASN A 4 25.39 2.11 24.64
CA ASN A 4 24.01 1.66 24.58
C ASN A 4 23.07 2.80 24.98
N LEU A 5 22.37 3.37 23.99
CA LEU A 5 21.27 4.30 24.22
C LEU A 5 19.96 3.54 24.47
N PRO A 6 19.00 4.11 25.22
CA PRO A 6 17.67 3.53 25.36
C PRO A 6 17.00 3.35 23.99
N VAL A 7 16.46 2.15 23.75
CA VAL A 7 15.73 1.81 22.52
C VAL A 7 14.29 1.49 22.87
N GLN A 8 13.35 2.11 22.14
CA GLN A 8 11.95 1.73 22.21
C GLN A 8 11.70 0.53 21.28
N ILE A 9 11.21 -0.57 21.85
CA ILE A 9 10.84 -1.78 21.11
C ILE A 9 9.32 -1.87 21.09
N GLY A 10 8.74 -2.06 19.90
CA GLY A 10 7.32 -2.34 19.72
C GLY A 10 7.13 -3.73 19.11
N PHE A 11 6.15 -4.47 19.62
CA PHE A 11 5.78 -5.79 19.10
C PHE A 11 4.28 -6.00 19.21
N THR A 12 3.76 -6.90 18.37
CA THR A 12 2.37 -7.36 18.42
C THR A 12 2.39 -8.88 18.51
N VAL A 13 1.65 -9.44 19.48
CA VAL A 13 1.49 -10.89 19.63
C VAL A 13 0.09 -11.26 19.17
N ILE A 14 -0.01 -12.30 18.36
CA ILE A 14 -1.27 -12.76 17.79
C ILE A 14 -1.40 -14.25 18.09
N PHE A 15 -2.58 -14.63 18.59
CA PHE A 15 -2.95 -16.01 18.85
C PHE A 15 -4.07 -16.36 17.87
N GLU A 16 -3.82 -17.32 16.98
CA GLU A 16 -4.77 -17.72 15.94
C GLU A 16 -4.96 -19.22 15.95
N LYS A 17 -6.19 -19.65 15.67
CA LYS A 17 -6.49 -21.05 15.41
C LYS A 17 -6.32 -21.35 13.92
N MET A 18 -5.24 -22.06 13.61
CA MET A 18 -4.95 -22.52 12.24
C MET A 18 -5.62 -23.85 11.93
N ASN A 19 -6.04 -24.04 10.69
CA ASN A 19 -6.40 -25.37 10.20
C ASN A 19 -5.15 -26.21 9.97
N SER A 20 -5.28 -27.52 10.25
CA SER A 20 -4.22 -28.51 10.05
C SER A 20 -4.01 -28.78 8.56
N VAL A 21 -3.34 -27.87 7.87
CA VAL A 21 -2.93 -28.03 6.47
C VAL A 21 -1.41 -28.23 6.42
N GLU A 22 -0.95 -29.11 5.54
CA GLU A 22 0.46 -29.35 5.33
C GLU A 22 1.12 -28.06 4.84
N MET A 23 1.93 -27.44 5.71
CA MET A 23 2.60 -26.20 5.37
C MET A 23 3.67 -26.43 4.29
N PRO A 24 3.84 -25.49 3.36
CA PRO A 24 4.89 -25.56 2.37
C PRO A 24 6.27 -25.62 3.03
N LYS A 25 7.14 -26.52 2.55
CA LYS A 25 8.44 -26.82 3.20
C LYS A 25 9.48 -25.70 3.14
N HIS A 26 9.29 -24.73 2.26
CA HIS A 26 10.34 -23.76 1.90
C HIS A 26 9.94 -22.30 2.06
N PHE A 27 8.70 -22.02 2.48
CA PHE A 27 8.22 -20.65 2.69
C PHE A 27 7.15 -20.62 3.76
N ALA A 28 7.04 -19.49 4.44
CA ALA A 28 6.00 -19.20 5.40
C ALA A 28 5.36 -17.86 5.05
N TYR A 29 4.04 -17.80 5.21
CA TYR A 29 3.27 -16.58 5.00
C TYR A 29 2.67 -16.12 6.32
N HIS A 30 2.39 -14.82 6.40
CA HIS A 30 1.57 -14.28 7.47
C HIS A 30 0.10 -14.63 7.22
N THR A 31 -0.66 -14.87 8.29
CA THR A 31 -2.12 -14.79 8.22
C THR A 31 -2.55 -13.36 7.92
N PRO A 32 -3.80 -13.11 7.49
CA PRO A 32 -4.29 -11.75 7.27
C PRO A 32 -4.22 -10.88 8.54
N LEU A 33 -4.50 -11.43 9.73
CA LEU A 33 -4.37 -10.69 11.00
C LEU A 33 -2.91 -10.34 11.28
N ALA A 34 -1.98 -11.27 11.05
CA ALA A 34 -0.55 -11.02 11.18
C ALA A 34 -0.03 -9.97 10.20
N GLN A 35 -0.52 -9.97 8.96
CA GLN A 35 -0.15 -8.93 8.00
C GLN A 35 -0.68 -7.54 8.43
N MET A 36 -1.91 -7.44 8.90
CA MET A 36 -2.44 -6.16 9.36
C MET A 36 -1.68 -5.65 10.59
N ALA A 37 -1.35 -6.55 11.52
CA ALA A 37 -0.55 -6.22 12.69
C ALA A 37 0.85 -5.69 12.32
N ILE A 38 1.56 -6.35 11.40
CA ILE A 38 2.90 -5.88 10.99
C ILE A 38 2.82 -4.52 10.29
N GLN A 39 1.77 -4.30 9.47
CA GLN A 39 1.56 -3.00 8.82
C GLN A 39 1.33 -1.89 9.84
N SER A 40 0.54 -2.14 10.89
CA SER A 40 0.30 -1.14 11.95
C SER A 40 1.57 -0.78 12.74
N LEU A 41 2.51 -1.72 12.85
CA LEU A 41 3.77 -1.51 13.54
C LEU A 41 4.77 -0.72 12.68
N LEU A 42 4.87 -1.06 11.39
CA LEU A 42 5.81 -0.46 10.44
C LEU A 42 5.34 0.91 9.93
N TYR A 43 4.05 1.06 9.66
CA TYR A 43 3.47 2.27 9.05
C TYR A 43 2.49 2.94 10.01
N LYS A 44 3.05 3.46 11.11
CA LYS A 44 2.25 4.18 12.10
C LYS A 44 1.61 5.44 11.49
N PRO A 45 0.38 5.79 11.90
CA PRO A 45 -0.26 7.00 11.42
C PRO A 45 0.56 8.24 11.79
N VAL A 46 0.67 9.18 10.86
CA VAL A 46 1.28 10.49 11.11
C VAL A 46 0.23 11.38 11.74
N ILE A 47 0.49 11.81 12.98
CA ILE A 47 -0.41 12.69 13.73
C ILE A 47 0.02 14.13 13.50
N PHE A 48 -0.86 14.94 12.94
CA PHE A 48 -0.65 16.38 12.77
C PHE A 48 -1.42 17.13 13.86
N THR A 49 -0.74 17.99 14.60
CA THR A 49 -1.35 18.90 15.57
C THR A 49 -1.26 20.32 15.02
N ALA A 50 -2.39 21.01 14.88
CA ALA A 50 -2.43 22.40 14.48
C ALA A 50 -2.76 23.27 15.69
N GLU A 51 -1.91 24.27 15.98
CA GLU A 51 -2.27 25.33 16.90
C GLU A 51 -3.32 26.21 16.23
N ARG A 52 -4.51 26.33 16.85
CA ARG A 52 -5.59 27.18 16.34
C ARG A 52 -5.21 28.66 16.54
N GLU A 53 -4.40 29.21 15.67
CA GLU A 53 -4.59 30.62 15.31
C GLU A 53 -5.75 30.68 14.33
N LYS A 54 -6.70 31.60 14.56
CA LYS A 54 -7.98 31.77 13.85
C LYS A 54 -7.84 31.77 12.31
N SER A 55 -7.67 30.61 11.71
CA SER A 55 -7.81 30.40 10.28
C SER A 55 -9.20 29.81 10.05
N THR A 56 -10.09 30.64 9.55
CA THR A 56 -11.41 30.31 8.98
C THR A 56 -11.34 29.39 7.76
N THR A 57 -10.27 28.62 7.60
CA THR A 57 -10.20 27.54 6.62
C THR A 57 -11.03 26.41 7.19
N GLU A 58 -12.31 26.41 6.83
CA GLU A 58 -13.18 25.25 6.98
C GLU A 58 -12.39 24.04 6.48
N ILE A 59 -12.00 23.16 7.40
CA ILE A 59 -11.55 21.82 7.04
C ILE A 59 -12.79 21.22 6.40
N SER A 60 -12.86 21.26 5.07
CA SER A 60 -13.99 20.76 4.32
C SER A 60 -14.20 19.30 4.75
N SER A 61 -15.23 19.07 5.54
CA SER A 61 -15.72 17.76 5.93
C SER A 61 -16.15 16.93 4.70
N ASP A 62 -16.11 17.54 3.51
CA ASP A 62 -16.30 16.94 2.19
C ASP A 62 -15.13 16.08 1.70
N GLN A 63 -13.98 16.03 2.37
CA GLN A 63 -13.09 14.89 2.20
C GLN A 63 -13.62 13.71 3.01
N LYS A 64 -14.71 13.10 2.54
CA LYS A 64 -15.00 11.68 2.81
C LYS A 64 -13.80 10.87 2.32
N VAL A 65 -12.79 10.72 3.18
CA VAL A 65 -11.69 9.75 3.05
C VAL A 65 -12.24 8.31 3.02
N ALA A 66 -13.51 8.14 3.40
CA ALA A 66 -14.29 6.93 3.20
C ALA A 66 -14.54 6.63 1.72
N SER A 67 -13.60 5.91 1.07
CA SER A 67 -13.91 4.85 0.06
C SER A 67 -12.68 4.32 -0.68
N LEU A 68 -11.48 4.88 -0.48
CA LEU A 68 -10.26 4.37 -1.10
C LEU A 68 -9.55 3.39 -0.17
N SER A 69 -10.13 2.20 -0.02
CA SER A 69 -9.42 1.07 0.59
C SER A 69 -8.79 0.23 -0.50
N PHE A 70 -7.49 -0.04 -0.39
CA PHE A 70 -6.91 -1.17 -1.08
C PHE A 70 -7.46 -2.48 -0.49
N PRO A 71 -7.47 -3.59 -1.25
CA PRO A 71 -7.57 -4.93 -0.69
C PRO A 71 -6.50 -5.14 0.38
N CYS A 72 -6.76 -5.94 1.41
CA CYS A 72 -5.76 -6.17 2.49
C CYS A 72 -4.50 -6.88 1.99
N ASP A 73 -4.58 -7.59 0.87
CA ASP A 73 -3.45 -8.21 0.21
C ASP A 73 -2.79 -7.28 -0.82
N LEU A 74 -3.06 -5.98 -0.82
CA LEU A 74 -2.37 -5.03 -1.68
C LEU A 74 -1.81 -3.86 -0.88
N GLN A 75 -0.52 -3.61 -1.04
CA GLN A 75 0.18 -2.54 -0.36
C GLN A 75 0.79 -1.55 -1.35
N LEU A 76 0.53 -0.27 -1.12
CA LEU A 76 1.28 0.81 -1.75
C LEU A 76 2.56 1.06 -0.96
N ILE A 77 3.70 0.62 -1.51
CA ILE A 77 5.01 0.72 -0.86
C ILE A 77 5.67 2.08 -1.12
N THR A 78 5.46 2.65 -2.31
CA THR A 78 6.11 3.90 -2.69
C THR A 78 5.19 4.72 -3.58
N CYS A 79 5.09 6.01 -3.28
CA CYS A 79 4.55 7.04 -4.16
C CYS A 79 5.45 8.28 -4.03
N ARG A 80 6.38 8.46 -4.97
CA ARG A 80 7.38 9.55 -4.89
C ARG A 80 7.53 10.28 -6.21
N PRO A 81 7.80 11.61 -6.21
CA PRO A 81 8.20 12.32 -7.42
C PRO A 81 9.48 11.73 -8.02
N LEU A 82 9.55 11.68 -9.35
CA LEU A 82 10.77 11.25 -10.05
C LEU A 82 11.78 12.38 -10.22
N ARG A 83 11.33 13.64 -10.24
CA ARG A 83 12.17 14.82 -10.43
C ARG A 83 11.85 15.83 -9.33
N ARG A 84 12.88 16.48 -8.79
CA ARG A 84 12.74 17.40 -7.64
C ARG A 84 11.76 18.56 -7.88
N ASN A 85 11.62 19.00 -9.13
CA ASN A 85 10.87 20.21 -9.48
C ASN A 85 9.64 19.93 -10.36
N MET A 86 9.29 18.66 -10.59
CA MET A 86 8.12 18.29 -11.38
C MET A 86 7.24 17.32 -10.59
N ILE A 87 6.04 17.78 -10.25
CA ILE A 87 5.01 17.01 -9.54
C ILE A 87 4.27 16.07 -10.51
N THR A 88 4.44 16.28 -11.81
CA THR A 88 3.70 15.59 -12.88
C THR A 88 4.00 14.10 -12.91
N ASP A 89 5.25 13.68 -12.77
CA ASP A 89 5.62 12.26 -12.85
C ASP A 89 6.01 11.70 -11.48
N ARG A 90 5.36 10.60 -11.09
CA ARG A 90 5.66 9.89 -9.84
C ARG A 90 5.95 8.42 -10.10
N LEU A 91 6.85 7.85 -9.31
CA LEU A 91 7.04 6.42 -9.21
C LEU A 91 6.06 5.86 -8.17
N LEU A 92 5.24 4.92 -8.63
CA LEU A 92 4.34 4.12 -7.81
C LEU A 92 4.88 2.70 -7.74
N ILE A 93 4.98 2.11 -6.54
CA ILE A 93 5.34 0.71 -6.34
C ILE A 93 4.27 0.06 -5.49
N LEU A 94 3.65 -0.97 -6.04
CA LEU A 94 2.68 -1.84 -5.39
C LEU A 94 3.34 -3.18 -5.06
N HIS A 95 2.94 -3.78 -3.95
CA HIS A 95 3.36 -5.10 -3.53
C HIS A 95 2.15 -5.89 -3.06
N ARG A 96 2.06 -7.15 -3.48
CA ARG A 96 1.05 -8.09 -3.00
C ARG A 96 1.71 -9.12 -2.07
N PRO A 97 1.64 -8.97 -0.74
CA PRO A 97 2.18 -9.99 0.16
C PRO A 97 1.48 -11.33 -0.02
N GLY A 98 2.24 -12.43 0.08
CA GLY A 98 1.68 -13.76 0.25
C GLY A 98 1.04 -13.90 1.63
N MET A 99 -0.17 -14.46 1.67
CA MET A 99 -0.92 -14.68 2.91
C MET A 99 -1.35 -16.13 3.04
N ASP A 100 -1.35 -16.64 4.27
CA ASP A 100 -1.98 -17.91 4.61
C ASP A 100 -3.42 -17.69 5.10
N CYS A 101 -4.39 -18.03 4.26
CA CYS A 101 -5.82 -17.91 4.55
C CYS A 101 -6.40 -19.15 5.26
N ASN A 102 -5.58 -20.06 5.77
CA ASN A 102 -6.05 -21.26 6.48
C ASN A 102 -6.49 -20.99 7.93
N GLY A 103 -6.50 -19.74 8.39
CA GLY A 103 -7.02 -19.35 9.69
C GLY A 103 -8.55 -19.48 9.77
N ASN A 104 -9.07 -19.79 10.96
CA ASN A 104 -10.51 -19.86 11.21
C ASN A 104 -11.14 -18.51 11.59
N GLU A 105 -10.34 -17.44 11.63
CA GLU A 105 -10.80 -16.12 12.01
C GLU A 105 -11.52 -15.44 10.83
N ASN A 106 -12.71 -14.89 11.10
CA ASN A 106 -13.46 -14.14 10.11
C ASN A 106 -12.83 -12.75 9.92
N VAL A 107 -11.91 -12.65 8.97
CA VAL A 107 -11.32 -11.34 8.62
C VAL A 107 -12.27 -10.61 7.68
N THR A 108 -12.73 -9.42 8.09
CA THR A 108 -13.53 -8.50 7.26
C THR A 108 -12.66 -7.79 6.22
N CYS A 109 -11.88 -8.54 5.47
CA CYS A 109 -11.12 -8.03 4.34
C CYS A 109 -11.78 -8.51 3.04
N SER A 110 -12.03 -7.57 2.14
CA SER A 110 -12.36 -7.91 0.75
C SER A 110 -11.08 -8.19 -0.01
N PHE A 111 -10.91 -9.43 -0.46
CA PHE A 111 -10.05 -9.76 -1.60
C PHE A 111 -10.73 -9.18 -2.85
N GLY A 112 -10.48 -7.90 -3.10
CA GLY A 112 -11.20 -7.11 -4.10
C GLY A 112 -10.59 -7.18 -5.49
N ASP A 113 -11.30 -6.62 -6.46
CA ASP A 113 -10.82 -6.33 -7.81
C ASP A 113 -9.65 -5.32 -7.75
N PHE A 114 -8.40 -5.82 -7.81
CA PHE A 114 -7.17 -5.02 -7.75
C PHE A 114 -7.18 -3.86 -8.72
N THR A 115 -7.61 -4.14 -9.95
CA THR A 115 -7.67 -3.14 -11.02
C THR A 115 -8.58 -1.99 -10.60
N ARG A 116 -9.75 -2.28 -10.05
CA ARG A 116 -10.68 -1.24 -9.57
C ARG A 116 -10.10 -0.42 -8.43
N ALA A 117 -9.52 -1.05 -7.42
CA ALA A 117 -8.96 -0.36 -6.26
C ALA A 117 -7.82 0.59 -6.67
N VAL A 118 -6.88 0.10 -7.49
CA VAL A 118 -5.77 0.90 -7.99
C VAL A 118 -6.25 2.00 -8.93
N LYS A 119 -7.20 1.73 -9.85
CA LYS A 119 -7.78 2.79 -10.70
C LYS A 119 -8.44 3.89 -9.89
N ASN A 120 -9.19 3.54 -8.84
CA ASN A 120 -9.84 4.53 -7.99
C ASN A 120 -8.79 5.41 -7.28
N TYR A 121 -7.72 4.80 -6.76
CA TYR A 121 -6.60 5.54 -6.17
C TYR A 121 -5.93 6.48 -7.19
N LEU A 122 -5.60 5.96 -8.38
CA LEU A 122 -4.96 6.71 -9.46
C LEU A 122 -5.80 7.92 -9.91
N ARG A 123 -7.11 7.73 -10.10
CA ARG A 123 -8.03 8.82 -10.43
C ARG A 123 -8.07 9.88 -9.34
N ARG A 124 -8.03 9.47 -8.06
CA ARG A 124 -8.06 10.41 -6.93
C ARG A 124 -6.82 11.29 -6.88
N ILE A 125 -5.65 10.73 -7.20
CA ILE A 125 -4.40 11.50 -7.24
C ILE A 125 -4.22 12.29 -8.55
N GLY A 126 -5.23 12.33 -9.42
CA GLY A 126 -5.18 13.05 -10.71
C GLY A 126 -4.33 12.37 -11.78
N ALA A 127 -4.02 11.08 -11.63
CA ALA A 127 -3.25 10.36 -12.63
C ALA A 127 -4.06 10.18 -13.93
N THR A 128 -3.43 10.47 -15.06
CA THR A 128 -4.02 10.35 -16.40
C THR A 128 -3.42 9.20 -17.19
N LYS A 129 -2.12 8.98 -17.03
CA LYS A 129 -1.36 7.94 -17.72
C LYS A 129 -0.50 7.13 -16.77
N LEU A 130 -0.27 5.88 -17.15
CA LEU A 130 0.66 4.96 -16.51
C LEU A 130 1.66 4.46 -17.54
N GLN A 131 2.86 4.13 -17.09
CA GLN A 131 3.83 3.37 -17.86
C GLN A 131 4.53 2.40 -16.90
N GLN A 132 4.55 1.11 -17.22
CA GLN A 132 5.25 0.14 -16.38
C GLN A 132 6.75 0.44 -16.39
N THR A 133 7.43 0.13 -15.29
CA THR A 133 8.86 0.41 -15.14
C THR A 133 9.51 -0.60 -14.20
N THR A 134 10.84 -0.63 -14.18
CA THR A 134 11.63 -1.30 -13.13
C THR A 134 11.39 -0.65 -11.76
N LEU A 135 11.70 -1.36 -10.67
CA LEU A 135 11.47 -0.88 -9.30
C LEU A 135 12.19 0.43 -8.96
N ASN A 136 13.30 0.71 -9.63
CA ASN A 136 14.04 1.98 -9.47
C ASN A 136 13.44 3.15 -10.27
N GLY A 137 12.51 2.88 -11.19
CA GLY A 137 11.89 3.88 -12.07
C GLY A 137 12.77 4.35 -13.23
N VAL A 138 13.84 3.62 -13.56
CA VAL A 138 14.80 3.99 -14.61
C VAL A 138 14.33 3.47 -15.97
N ASP A 139 14.10 2.17 -16.07
CA ASP A 139 13.77 1.54 -17.35
C ASP A 139 12.26 1.46 -17.51
N LYS A 140 11.78 2.00 -18.62
CA LYS A 140 10.36 1.98 -18.99
C LYS A 140 10.06 0.69 -19.75
N ILE A 141 8.99 0.01 -19.35
CA ILE A 141 8.57 -1.26 -19.92
C ILE A 141 7.24 -1.02 -20.64
N GLY A 142 7.26 -1.24 -21.96
CA GLY A 142 6.09 -1.05 -22.81
C GLY A 142 5.62 0.41 -22.95
N ASP A 143 4.43 0.55 -23.51
CA ASP A 143 3.86 1.86 -23.85
C ASP A 143 3.15 2.52 -22.67
N SER A 144 3.01 3.85 -22.77
CA SER A 144 2.19 4.60 -21.85
C SER A 144 0.71 4.39 -22.16
N ILE A 145 -0.05 3.99 -21.14
CA ILE A 145 -1.47 3.66 -21.23
C ILE A 145 -2.31 4.61 -20.38
N ASN A 146 -3.56 4.83 -20.79
CA ASN A 146 -4.50 5.64 -20.00
C ASN A 146 -4.95 4.87 -18.74
N VAL A 147 -5.11 5.57 -17.62
CA VAL A 147 -5.59 5.01 -16.34
C VAL A 147 -6.93 4.28 -16.48
N ASN A 148 -7.82 4.71 -17.37
CA ASN A 148 -9.11 4.05 -17.56
C ASN A 148 -8.97 2.68 -18.24
N SER A 149 -7.94 2.50 -19.07
CA SER A 149 -7.74 1.31 -19.89
C SER A 149 -6.84 0.25 -19.25
N VAL A 150 -6.15 0.57 -18.14
CA VAL A 150 -5.21 -0.38 -17.53
C VAL A 150 -5.92 -1.61 -16.96
N ARG A 151 -5.30 -2.78 -17.09
CA ARG A 151 -5.63 -3.99 -16.32
C ARG A 151 -4.42 -4.28 -15.43
N ILE A 152 -4.67 -4.47 -14.15
CA ILE A 152 -3.64 -4.63 -13.12
C ILE A 152 -3.84 -5.99 -12.47
N GLU A 153 -2.81 -6.81 -12.60
CA GLU A 153 -2.70 -8.13 -11.98
C GLU A 153 -1.32 -8.19 -11.33
N ILE A 154 -1.29 -8.66 -10.09
CA ILE A 154 -0.07 -8.84 -9.30
C ILE A 154 -0.21 -10.20 -8.64
N GLU A 155 0.76 -11.08 -8.86
CA GLU A 155 0.80 -12.37 -8.20
C GLU A 155 1.22 -12.22 -6.72
N PRO A 156 0.87 -13.18 -5.85
CA PRO A 156 1.38 -13.18 -4.49
C PRO A 156 2.92 -13.16 -4.46
N MET A 157 3.48 -12.34 -3.57
CA MET A 157 4.91 -12.05 -3.40
C MET A 157 5.56 -11.22 -4.51
N ASP A 158 4.79 -10.73 -5.48
CA ASP A 158 5.31 -9.89 -6.55
C ASP A 158 5.14 -8.39 -6.31
N PHE A 159 5.94 -7.63 -7.07
CA PHE A 159 5.92 -6.18 -7.12
C PHE A 159 5.50 -5.70 -8.49
N LEU A 160 4.78 -4.58 -8.51
CA LEU A 160 4.43 -3.88 -9.74
C LEU A 160 4.76 -2.40 -9.61
N SER A 161 5.56 -1.89 -10.53
CA SER A 161 6.00 -0.50 -10.55
C SER A 161 5.54 0.24 -11.80
N PHE A 162 5.04 1.46 -11.57
CA PHE A 162 4.58 2.37 -12.61
C PHE A 162 5.21 3.74 -12.46
N ILE A 163 5.49 4.37 -13.60
CA ILE A 163 5.54 5.82 -13.69
C ILE A 163 4.12 6.30 -13.97
N VAL A 164 3.59 7.11 -13.07
CA VAL A 164 2.27 7.74 -13.21
C VAL A 164 2.45 9.21 -13.56
N THR A 165 1.72 9.66 -14.58
CA THR A 165 1.66 11.07 -14.97
C THR A 165 0.35 11.68 -14.47
N ILE A 166 0.48 12.73 -13.67
CA ILE A 166 -0.59 13.50 -13.05
C ILE A 166 -0.79 14.78 -13.85
N ALA A 167 -2.05 15.13 -14.11
CA ALA A 167 -2.47 16.36 -14.76
C ALA A 167 -2.87 17.43 -13.74
#